data_AF-A0A7X7AS86-F1
#
_entry.id   AF-A0A7X7AS86-F1
#
_cell.length_a   1.000
_cell.length_b   1.000
_cell.length_c   1.000
_cell.angle_alpha   90.00
_cell.angle_beta   90.00
_cell.angle_gamma   90.00
#
_symmetry.space_group_name_H-M   'P 1'
#
loop_
_entity.id
_entity.type
_entity.pdbx_description
1 polymer ?
#
loop_
_entity_poly.entity_id
_entity_poly.type
_entity_poly.pdbx_seq_one_letter_code
_entity_poly.pdbx_strand_id
1 'polypeptide(L)' 'SFNDIVSAKFYNPPLTTIRLDTKTMGVMAVVLMSHLIVDDKLPPIKIICQNELIIRDSVIKI' A
#
# COMPACT_ATOMS: atom_id res chain seq x y z
N SER A 1 -3.74 6.97 10.99
CA SER A 1 -2.71 7.54 10.10
C SER A 1 -2.54 6.65 8.85
N PHE A 2 -1.74 7.02 7.86
CA PHE A 2 -1.64 6.37 6.54
C PHE A 2 -0.17 6.09 6.15
N ASN A 3 0.07 5.15 5.23
CA ASN A 3 1.38 4.71 4.70
C ASN A 3 2.34 3.97 5.63
N ASP A 4 2.05 3.87 6.94
CA ASP A 4 2.92 3.20 7.94
C ASP A 4 4.42 3.53 7.78
N ILE A 5 4.73 4.82 7.65
CA ILE A 5 6.12 5.29 7.53
C ILE A 5 6.92 4.91 8.79
N VAL A 6 8.25 4.79 8.66
CA VAL A 6 9.13 4.33 9.74
C VAL A 6 8.95 5.14 11.03
N SER A 7 8.78 6.46 10.93
CA SER A 7 8.58 7.34 12.09
C SER A 7 7.30 7.02 12.88
N ALA A 8 6.27 6.44 12.25
CA ALA A 8 4.98 6.12 12.89
C ALA A 8 5.13 5.27 14.17
N LYS A 9 6.17 4.42 14.23
CA LYS A 9 6.49 3.55 15.38
C LYS A 9 7.12 4.28 16.56
N PHE A 10 7.70 5.46 16.33
CA PHE A 10 8.48 6.21 17.33
C PHE A 10 7.75 7.43 17.89
N TYR A 11 6.51 7.68 17.46
CA TYR A 11 5.64 8.65 18.13
C TYR A 11 5.23 8.16 19.52
N ASN A 12 4.83 9.08 20.38
CA ASN A 12 4.28 8.76 21.69
C ASN A 12 2.85 9.34 21.80
N PRO A 13 1.79 8.51 21.71
CA PRO A 13 1.81 7.05 21.49
C PRO A 13 2.15 6.65 20.03
N PRO A 14 2.65 5.44 19.77
CA PRO A 14 2.89 4.94 18.41
C PRO A 14 1.60 4.94 17.58
N LEU A 15 1.69 5.40 16.34
CA LEU A 15 0.51 5.69 15.51
C LEU A 15 -0.06 4.43 14.86
N THR A 16 -1.35 4.19 15.02
CA THR A 16 -2.11 3.22 14.21
C THR A 16 -2.21 3.72 12.77
N THR A 17 -1.87 2.85 11.82
CA THR A 17 -1.75 3.21 10.40
C THR A 17 -2.32 2.16 9.47
N ILE A 18 -2.86 2.57 8.33
CA ILE A 18 -3.06 1.66 7.19
C ILE A 18 -1.73 1.58 6.42
N ARG A 19 -1.18 0.37 6.31
CA ARG A 19 -0.02 0.06 5.47
C ARG A 19 -0.48 -0.31 4.07
N LEU A 20 0.14 0.32 3.08
CA LEU A 20 -0.01 -0.02 1.66
C LEU A 20 1.11 -0.98 1.27
N ASP A 21 0.79 -2.03 0.52
CA ASP A 21 1.81 -2.87 -0.11
C ASP A 21 2.34 -2.23 -1.39
N THR A 22 3.14 -1.17 -1.21
CA THR A 22 3.73 -0.39 -2.31
C THR A 22 4.66 -1.23 -3.18
N LYS A 23 5.26 -2.29 -2.63
CA LYS A 23 6.10 -3.23 -3.37
C LYS A 23 5.27 -3.99 -4.40
N THR A 24 4.19 -4.63 -3.96
CA THR A 24 3.30 -5.36 -4.87
C THR A 24 2.65 -4.41 -5.88
N MET A 25 2.21 -3.23 -5.44
CA MET A 25 1.68 -2.20 -6.36
C MET A 25 2.67 -1.85 -7.47
N GLY A 26 3.95 -1.63 -7.13
CA GLY A 26 4.99 -1.31 -8.11
C GLY A 26 5.25 -2.46 -9.09
N VAL A 27 5.35 -3.70 -8.58
CA VAL A 27 5.51 -4.90 -9.42
C VAL A 27 4.33 -5.03 -10.40
N MET A 28 3.10 -4.95 -9.91
CA MET A 28 1.91 -5.09 -10.75
C MET A 28 1.79 -3.96 -11.77
N ALA A 29 2.20 -2.73 -11.44
CA ALA A 29 2.21 -1.62 -12.36
C ALA A 29 3.17 -1.85 -13.54
N VAL A 30 4.39 -2.32 -13.26
CA VAL A 30 5.37 -2.63 -14.32
C VAL A 30 4.88 -3.82 -15.16
N VAL A 31 4.35 -4.87 -14.52
CA VAL A 31 3.80 -6.02 -15.24
C VAL A 31 2.66 -5.60 -16.17
N LEU A 32 1.72 -4.77 -15.72
CA LEU A 32 0.64 -4.25 -16.55
C LEU A 32 1.20 -3.43 -17.72
N MET A 33 2.14 -2.53 -17.45
CA MET A 33 2.78 -1.71 -18.48
C MET A 33 3.47 -2.58 -19.55
N SER A 34 4.21 -3.61 -19.14
CA SER A 34 4.87 -4.52 -20.08
C SER A 34 3.87 -5.24 -20.98
N HIS A 35 2.72 -5.67 -20.46
CA HIS A 35 1.66 -6.27 -21.29
C HIS A 35 1.09 -5.28 -22.30
N LEU A 36 0.82 -4.05 -21.88
CA LEU A 36 0.26 -3.00 -22.75
C LEU A 36 1.24 -2.55 -23.85
N ILE A 37 2.56 -2.63 -23.60
CA ILE A 37 3.59 -2.32 -24.61
C ILE A 37 3.70 -3.45 -25.65
N VAL A 38 3.56 -4.70 -25.22
CA VAL A 38 3.70 -5.88 -26.10
C VAL A 38 2.45 -6.08 -26.97
N ASP A 39 1.26 -5.86 -26.41
CA ASP A 39 0.00 -5.97 -27.13
C ASP A 39 -0.85 -4.70 -26.90
N ASP A 40 -0.85 -3.83 -27.91
CA ASP A 40 -1.56 -2.55 -27.89
C ASP A 40 -3.09 -2.69 -27.95
N LYS A 41 -3.60 -3.91 -28.13
CA LYS A 41 -5.04 -4.21 -28.12
C LYS A 41 -5.55 -4.60 -26.73
N LEU A 42 -4.65 -4.84 -25.77
CA LEU A 42 -5.07 -5.13 -24.40
C LEU A 42 -5.64 -3.87 -23.74
N PRO A 43 -6.87 -3.91 -23.21
CA PRO A 43 -7.42 -2.78 -22.48
C PRO A 43 -6.70 -2.63 -21.12
N PRO A 44 -6.50 -1.40 -20.63
CA PRO A 44 -5.99 -1.19 -19.29
C PRO A 44 -6.97 -1.77 -18.26
N ILE A 45 -6.43 -2.48 -17.26
CA ILE A 45 -7.23 -3.08 -16.18
C ILE A 45 -7.01 -2.33 -14.87
N LYS A 46 -8.03 -2.34 -14.00
CA LYS A 46 -7.92 -1.85 -12.63
C LYS A 46 -7.45 -2.98 -11.72
N ILE A 47 -6.26 -2.82 -11.14
CA ILE A 47 -5.71 -3.76 -10.16
C ILE A 47 -5.94 -3.18 -8.76
N ILE A 48 -6.55 -3.97 -7.87
CA ILE A 48 -6.77 -3.61 -6.47
C ILE A 48 -5.77 -4.39 -5.62
N CYS A 49 -4.87 -3.69 -4.93
CA CYS A 49 -3.92 -4.29 -4.00
C CYS A 49 -4.48 -4.30 -2.59
N GLN A 50 -4.15 -5.35 -1.81
CA GLN A 50 -4.58 -5.47 -0.43
C GLN A 50 -3.79 -4.50 0.47
N ASN A 51 -4.50 -3.92 1.44
CA ASN A 51 -3.91 -3.07 2.48
C ASN A 51 -4.02 -3.76 3.84
N GLU A 52 -3.17 -3.35 4.78
CA GLU A 52 -3.10 -3.93 6.13
C GLU A 52 -3.34 -2.84 7.18
N LEU A 53 -4.22 -3.10 8.16
CA LEU A 53 -4.40 -2.21 9.31
C LEU A 53 -3.40 -2.58 10.41
N ILE A 54 -2.48 -1.66 10.72
CA ILE A 54 -1.49 -1.82 11.77
C ILE A 54 -1.96 -1.10 13.03
N ILE A 55 -2.51 -1.87 13.98
CA ILE A 55 -3.01 -1.36 15.26
C ILE A 55 -1.86 -1.12 16.23
N ARG A 56 -1.88 0.05 16.88
CA ARG A 56 -0.95 0.51 17.91
C ARG A 56 -1.69 1.34 18.97
N ASP A 57 -0.96 1.87 19.94
CA ASP A 57 -1.52 2.51 21.14
C ASP A 57 -2.29 3.81 20.86
N SER A 58 -2.13 4.44 19.70
CA SER A 58 -2.84 5.69 19.39
C SER A 58 -4.37 5.57 19.21
N VAL A 59 -4.93 4.36 19.21
CA VAL A 59 -6.39 4.12 19.10
C VAL A 59 -6.94 3.25 20.23
N ILE A 60 -6.06 2.67 21.05
CA ILE A 60 -6.46 1.90 22.21
C ILE A 60 -6.73 2.90 23.33
N LYS A 61 -7.95 2.91 23.84
CA LYS A 61 -8.32 3.74 24.98
C LYS A 61 -7.72 3.10 26.23
N ILE A 62 -6.74 3.78 26.84
CA ILE A 62 -6.23 3.47 28.18
C ILE A 62 -7.23 3.99 29.21
#